data_AF-Q86MT4-F1
#
_entry.id   AF-Q86MT4-F1
#
_cell.length_a   1.000
_cell.length_b   1.000
_cell.length_c   1.000
_cell.angle_alpha   90.00
_cell.angle_beta   90.00
_cell.angle_gamma   90.00
#
_symmetry.space_group_name_H-M   'P 1'
#
loop_
_entity.id
_entity.type
_entity.pdbx_description
1 polymer ?
#
loop_
_entity_poly.entity_id
_entity_poly.type
_entity_poly.pdbx_seq_one_letter_code
_entity_poly.pdbx_strand_id
1 'polypeptide(L)'
;VGKLKEWAEKQVGEAAQGKGASSTSSHTDATQLLRQAFIESAAVETFFLWHKYKMDKEIEKKQQQENGGLVLDTSTVDEKPQEELQSGKIPDDFLRQMFYTLGDYRDICVGVKQDVIEALKKSGDNKSGDKNINDISDKIKEILNGDNKQQPRKENSVKDPKEWWNKHAESIWNGMICALTYEDKSEIEAKPTEGEKTNTPKITQNTQLKNALLDTEGKKPKTKTDGTHDYTYEKVVLKEEVNGAKSASASGENTPLTQFVKRPPYF
;
A
#
# COMPACT_ATOMS: atom_id res chain seq x y z
N VAL A 1 -6.28 4.40 2.66
CA VAL A 1 -6.20 5.54 3.63
C VAL A 1 -7.14 5.47 4.87
N GLY A 2 -8.25 4.69 4.87
CA GLY A 2 -9.28 4.75 5.93
C GLY A 2 -8.79 4.63 7.38
N LYS A 3 -7.93 3.64 7.70
CA LYS A 3 -7.41 3.43 9.07
C LYS A 3 -6.48 4.56 9.53
N LEU A 4 -5.69 5.10 8.61
CA LEU A 4 -4.85 6.27 8.88
C LEU A 4 -5.69 7.51 9.18
N LYS A 5 -6.81 7.69 8.47
CA LYS A 5 -7.78 8.74 8.76
C LYS A 5 -8.44 8.55 10.13
N GLU A 6 -8.94 7.35 10.43
CA GLU A 6 -9.52 7.02 11.75
C GLU A 6 -8.53 7.28 12.88
N TRP A 7 -7.25 6.91 12.70
CA TRP A 7 -6.19 7.21 13.64
C TRP A 7 -6.04 8.73 13.83
N ALA A 8 -5.93 9.49 12.74
CA ALA A 8 -5.76 10.93 12.78
C ALA A 8 -6.94 11.66 13.44
N GLU A 9 -8.18 11.16 13.29
CA GLU A 9 -9.36 11.70 13.95
C GLU A 9 -9.37 11.42 15.45
N LYS A 10 -8.98 10.21 15.88
CA LYS A 10 -8.91 9.83 17.30
C LYS A 10 -7.93 10.71 18.10
N GLN A 11 -6.84 11.16 17.49
CA GLN A 11 -5.89 12.07 18.13
C GLN A 11 -6.50 13.47 18.41
N VAL A 12 -7.48 13.92 17.61
CA VAL A 12 -8.18 15.21 17.83
C VAL A 12 -9.16 15.13 19.00
N GLY A 13 -9.82 13.97 19.17
CA GLY A 13 -10.78 13.75 20.27
C GLY A 13 -10.13 13.82 21.65
N GLU A 14 -8.90 13.33 21.80
CA GLU A 14 -8.14 13.39 23.06
C GLU A 14 -7.68 14.82 23.40
N ALA A 15 -7.40 15.67 22.40
CA ALA A 15 -7.02 17.07 22.62
C ALA A 15 -8.20 17.98 23.00
N ALA A 16 -9.43 17.64 22.62
CA ALA A 16 -10.62 18.47 22.82
C ALA A 16 -11.38 18.22 24.16
N GLN A 17 -11.12 17.11 24.86
CA GLN A 17 -11.77 16.80 26.15
C GLN A 17 -10.80 16.96 27.32
N GLY A 18 -10.68 18.18 27.84
CA GLY A 18 -10.13 18.46 29.16
C GLY A 18 -11.03 17.96 30.30
N LYS A 19 -11.23 16.64 30.42
CA LYS A 19 -11.90 16.02 31.57
C LYS A 19 -11.06 14.88 32.13
N GLY A 20 -10.69 15.04 33.40
CA GLY A 20 -9.86 14.11 34.15
C GLY A 20 -10.46 12.70 34.21
N ALA A 21 -9.80 11.78 33.52
CA ALA A 21 -9.62 10.40 33.91
C ALA A 21 -8.26 9.98 33.33
N SER A 22 -7.46 9.30 34.15
CA SER A 22 -6.09 8.90 33.84
C SER A 22 -6.02 7.99 32.59
N SER A 23 -5.83 8.56 31.41
CA SER A 23 -5.33 7.86 30.22
C SER A 23 -3.99 8.48 29.81
N THR A 24 -2.93 8.02 30.47
CA THR A 24 -1.55 8.23 30.05
C THR A 24 -1.30 7.41 28.77
N SER A 25 -1.78 7.86 27.62
CA SER A 25 -1.30 7.37 26.33
C SER A 25 0.13 7.92 26.15
N SER A 26 1.13 7.06 26.30
CA SER A 26 2.51 7.50 26.17
C SER A 26 2.83 7.81 24.71
N HIS A 27 3.77 8.72 24.45
CA HIS A 27 4.27 9.00 23.09
C HIS A 27 4.69 7.72 22.34
N THR A 28 5.16 6.70 23.07
CA THR A 28 5.51 5.40 22.49
C THR A 28 4.28 4.72 21.90
N ASP A 29 3.14 4.77 22.60
CA ASP A 29 1.90 4.13 22.17
C ASP A 29 1.34 4.81 20.92
N ALA A 30 1.35 6.15 20.87
CA ALA A 30 0.92 6.91 19.69
C ALA A 30 1.75 6.58 18.43
N THR A 31 3.08 6.49 18.55
CA THR A 31 3.95 6.11 17.43
C THR A 31 3.80 4.65 16.99
N GLN A 32 3.47 3.74 17.91
CA GLN A 32 3.14 2.35 17.57
C GLN A 32 1.79 2.25 16.85
N LEU A 33 0.78 3.00 17.31
CA LEU A 33 -0.52 3.09 16.66
C LEU A 33 -0.41 3.70 15.26
N LEU A 34 0.44 4.71 15.08
CA LEU A 34 0.74 5.27 13.76
C LEU A 34 1.30 4.20 12.82
N ARG A 35 2.30 3.43 13.28
CA ARG A 35 2.89 2.33 12.51
C ARG A 35 1.83 1.32 12.10
N GLN A 36 0.98 0.92 13.06
CA GLN A 36 -0.11 -0.03 12.81
C GLN A 36 -1.10 0.50 11.77
N ALA A 37 -1.50 1.77 11.88
CA ALA A 37 -2.44 2.38 10.96
C ALA A 37 -1.91 2.43 9.51
N PHE A 38 -0.61 2.69 9.32
CA PHE A 38 0.04 2.63 8.01
C PHE A 38 0.04 1.21 7.43
N ILE A 39 0.43 0.21 8.24
CA ILE A 39 0.46 -1.20 7.81
C ILE A 39 -0.94 -1.67 7.41
N GLU A 40 -1.94 -1.44 8.26
CA GLU A 40 -3.33 -1.84 7.97
C GLU A 40 -3.89 -1.12 6.75
N SER A 41 -3.65 0.19 6.62
CA SER A 41 -4.16 0.95 5.48
C SER A 41 -3.58 0.44 4.17
N ALA A 42 -2.26 0.23 4.10
CA ALA A 42 -1.60 -0.24 2.89
C ALA A 42 -1.98 -1.69 2.56
N ALA A 43 -2.12 -2.56 3.55
CA ALA A 43 -2.54 -3.95 3.38
C ALA A 43 -3.99 -4.04 2.84
N VAL A 44 -4.94 -3.32 3.45
CA VAL A 44 -6.34 -3.31 3.00
C VAL A 44 -6.45 -2.74 1.59
N GLU A 45 -5.71 -1.67 1.28
CA GLU A 45 -5.69 -1.09 -0.06
C GLU A 45 -5.14 -2.07 -1.09
N THR A 46 -4.06 -2.78 -0.76
CA THR A 46 -3.47 -3.83 -1.61
C THR A 46 -4.47 -4.98 -1.86
N PHE A 47 -5.21 -5.39 -0.83
CA PHE A 47 -6.23 -6.44 -0.96
C PHE A 47 -7.32 -6.06 -1.98
N PHE A 48 -7.87 -4.84 -1.88
CA PHE A 48 -8.88 -4.37 -2.82
C PHE A 48 -8.31 -4.03 -4.21
N LEU A 49 -7.09 -3.50 -4.28
CA LEU A 49 -6.38 -3.30 -5.55
C LEU A 49 -6.20 -4.62 -6.29
N TRP A 50 -5.85 -5.70 -5.58
CA TRP A 50 -5.73 -7.03 -6.18
C TRP A 50 -7.07 -7.54 -6.72
N HIS A 51 -8.15 -7.38 -5.95
CA HIS A 51 -9.50 -7.75 -6.41
C HIS A 51 -9.87 -7.00 -7.69
N LYS A 52 -9.69 -5.67 -7.71
CA LYS A 52 -9.97 -4.84 -8.88
C LYS A 52 -9.10 -5.22 -10.08
N TYR A 53 -7.80 -5.43 -9.88
CA TYR A 53 -6.88 -5.84 -10.94
C TYR A 53 -7.33 -7.13 -11.64
N LYS A 54 -7.77 -8.12 -10.87
CA LYS A 54 -8.35 -9.35 -11.43
C LYS A 54 -9.59 -9.07 -12.27
N MET A 55 -10.51 -8.23 -11.77
CA MET A 55 -11.73 -7.87 -12.50
C MET A 55 -11.43 -7.13 -13.80
N ASP A 56 -10.49 -6.18 -13.78
CA ASP A 56 -10.10 -5.40 -14.96
C ASP A 56 -9.49 -6.31 -16.05
N LYS A 57 -8.63 -7.28 -15.65
CA LYS A 57 -8.07 -8.26 -16.60
C LYS A 57 -9.12 -9.20 -17.21
N GLU A 58 -10.14 -9.59 -16.44
CA GLU A 58 -11.28 -10.37 -16.98
C GLU A 58 -12.13 -9.56 -17.98
N ILE A 59 -12.30 -8.25 -17.74
CA ILE A 59 -12.99 -7.34 -18.67
C ILE A 59 -12.18 -7.17 -19.95
N GLU A 60 -10.87 -6.94 -19.83
CA GLU A 60 -9.94 -6.79 -20.96
C GLU A 60 -10.00 -8.03 -21.87
N LYS A 61 -9.95 -9.23 -21.28
CA LYS A 61 -10.04 -10.51 -22.03
C LYS A 61 -11.37 -10.64 -22.79
N LYS A 62 -12.50 -10.28 -22.17
CA LYS A 62 -13.82 -10.33 -22.84
C LYS A 62 -13.91 -9.35 -24.00
N GLN A 63 -13.43 -8.11 -23.82
CA GLN A 63 -13.44 -7.10 -24.87
C GLN A 63 -12.57 -7.50 -26.07
N GLN A 64 -11.42 -8.12 -25.83
CA GLN A 64 -10.56 -8.63 -26.91
C GLN A 64 -11.23 -9.76 -27.71
N GLN A 65 -11.98 -10.64 -27.03
CA GLN A 65 -12.76 -11.71 -27.67
C GLN A 65 -13.94 -11.18 -28.47
N GLU A 66 -14.63 -10.14 -27.99
CA GLU A 66 -15.81 -9.56 -28.65
C GLU A 66 -15.45 -8.70 -29.89
N ASN A 67 -14.31 -8.01 -29.89
CA ASN A 67 -13.89 -7.14 -31.01
C ASN A 67 -13.26 -7.89 -32.20
N GLY A 68 -13.32 -9.22 -32.24
CA GLY A 68 -12.77 -10.02 -33.35
C GLY A 68 -11.26 -9.86 -33.53
N GLY A 69 -10.55 -9.41 -32.48
CA GLY A 69 -9.11 -9.25 -32.50
C GLY A 69 -8.45 -10.61 -32.74
N LEU A 70 -7.59 -10.68 -33.76
CA LEU A 70 -6.64 -11.78 -33.90
C LEU A 70 -5.89 -11.87 -32.57
N VAL A 71 -6.00 -13.00 -31.87
CA VAL A 71 -5.08 -13.34 -30.77
C VAL A 71 -3.73 -13.50 -31.45
N LEU A 72 -3.01 -12.38 -31.63
CA LEU A 72 -1.65 -12.38 -32.10
C LEU A 72 -0.89 -13.18 -31.06
N ASP A 73 -0.41 -14.33 -31.49
CA ASP A 73 0.47 -15.25 -30.77
C ASP A 73 1.74 -14.50 -30.33
N THR A 74 1.58 -13.65 -29.32
CA THR A 74 2.65 -13.19 -28.46
C THR A 74 2.73 -14.27 -27.39
N SER A 75 3.23 -15.43 -27.81
CA SER A 75 3.38 -16.61 -27.00
C SER A 75 3.96 -16.22 -25.63
N THR A 76 3.27 -16.60 -24.55
CA THR A 76 3.68 -16.64 -23.12
C THR A 76 2.93 -15.80 -22.06
N VAL A 77 1.95 -14.94 -22.38
CA VAL A 77 1.27 -14.10 -21.35
C VAL A 77 -0.25 -14.34 -21.23
N ASP A 78 -0.68 -15.60 -21.34
CA ASP A 78 -2.08 -16.00 -21.12
C ASP A 78 -2.23 -16.82 -19.83
N GLU A 79 -1.32 -16.65 -18.86
CA GLU A 79 -1.52 -17.11 -17.49
C GLU A 79 -2.49 -16.14 -16.81
N LYS A 80 -3.53 -16.69 -16.16
CA LYS A 80 -4.43 -15.86 -15.37
C LYS A 80 -3.60 -15.18 -14.26
N PRO A 81 -3.79 -13.89 -13.97
CA PRO A 81 -3.08 -13.22 -12.87
C PRO A 81 -3.04 -13.99 -11.55
N GLN A 82 -4.12 -14.72 -11.24
CA GLN A 82 -4.23 -15.56 -10.06
C GLN A 82 -3.28 -16.77 -10.09
N GLU A 83 -3.05 -17.38 -11.25
CA GLU A 83 -2.14 -18.51 -11.43
C GLU A 83 -0.68 -18.05 -11.29
N GLU A 84 -0.32 -16.90 -11.90
CA GLU A 84 0.99 -16.27 -11.69
C GLU A 84 1.23 -16.04 -10.19
N LEU A 85 0.27 -15.41 -9.50
CA LEU A 85 0.39 -15.12 -8.07
C LEU A 85 0.53 -16.42 -7.24
N GLN A 86 -0.23 -17.46 -7.56
CA GLN A 86 -0.16 -18.78 -6.93
C GLN A 86 1.19 -19.50 -7.11
N SER A 87 1.90 -19.22 -8.21
CA SER A 87 3.28 -19.67 -8.42
C SER A 87 4.30 -18.90 -7.58
N GLY A 88 3.86 -17.81 -6.94
CA GLY A 88 4.71 -16.87 -6.21
C GLY A 88 5.23 -15.73 -7.08
N LYS A 89 4.70 -15.51 -8.29
CA LYS A 89 5.03 -14.38 -9.16
C LYS A 89 3.93 -13.33 -9.06
N ILE A 90 4.24 -12.14 -8.54
CA ILE A 90 3.34 -10.99 -8.58
C ILE A 90 3.36 -10.46 -10.02
N PRO A 91 2.19 -10.32 -10.70
CA PRO A 91 2.15 -9.77 -12.05
C PRO A 91 2.80 -8.39 -12.12
N ASP A 92 3.64 -8.12 -13.14
CA ASP A 92 4.48 -6.91 -13.20
C ASP A 92 3.65 -5.61 -13.20
N ASP A 93 2.52 -5.59 -13.92
CA ASP A 93 1.57 -4.46 -13.91
C ASP A 93 1.00 -4.17 -12.52
N PHE A 94 0.70 -5.23 -11.77
CA PHE A 94 0.16 -5.11 -10.42
C PHE A 94 1.25 -4.73 -9.41
N LEU A 95 2.45 -5.29 -9.54
CA LEU A 95 3.61 -4.89 -8.76
C LEU A 95 3.91 -3.40 -8.92
N ARG A 96 3.77 -2.87 -10.14
CA ARG A 96 3.88 -1.45 -10.43
C ARG A 96 2.85 -0.63 -9.66
N GLN A 97 1.59 -1.06 -9.63
CA GLN A 97 0.56 -0.39 -8.82
C GLN A 97 0.93 -0.38 -7.33
N MET A 98 1.43 -1.49 -6.79
CA MET A 98 1.87 -1.56 -5.40
C MET A 98 3.02 -0.58 -5.10
N PHE A 99 3.97 -0.40 -6.02
CA PHE A 99 5.06 0.57 -5.89
C PHE A 99 4.53 2.01 -5.81
N TYR A 100 3.57 2.38 -6.68
CA TYR A 100 2.91 3.68 -6.62
C TYR A 100 2.15 3.87 -5.32
N THR A 101 1.35 2.88 -4.89
CA THR A 101 0.63 2.93 -3.62
C THR A 101 1.58 3.16 -2.43
N LEU A 102 2.72 2.45 -2.37
CA LEU A 102 3.69 2.68 -1.29
C LEU A 102 4.31 4.09 -1.38
N GLY A 103 4.53 4.62 -2.59
CA GLY A 103 4.93 5.99 -2.83
C GLY A 103 3.92 7.00 -2.27
N ASP A 104 2.62 6.80 -2.53
CA ASP A 104 1.56 7.65 -2.00
C ASP A 104 1.53 7.64 -0.46
N TYR A 105 1.67 6.47 0.17
CA TYR A 105 1.79 6.38 1.63
C TYR A 105 3.02 7.12 2.15
N ARG A 106 4.14 7.09 1.41
CA ARG A 106 5.33 7.87 1.78
C ARG A 106 5.02 9.36 1.75
N ASP A 107 4.39 9.83 0.69
CA ASP A 107 4.08 11.24 0.52
C ASP A 107 3.06 11.74 1.55
N ILE A 108 2.11 10.89 1.96
CA ILE A 108 1.25 11.15 3.12
C ILE A 108 2.08 11.30 4.41
N CYS A 109 3.09 10.43 4.62
CA CYS A 109 3.92 10.45 5.81
C CYS A 109 4.85 11.67 5.86
N VAL A 110 5.64 11.90 4.80
CA VAL A 110 6.68 12.95 4.77
C VAL A 110 6.13 14.32 4.38
N GLY A 111 4.91 14.35 3.84
CA GLY A 111 4.28 15.52 3.25
C GLY A 111 4.64 15.68 1.79
N VAL A 112 3.66 16.11 1.00
CA VAL A 112 3.86 16.58 -0.37
C VAL A 112 4.53 17.96 -0.37
N LYS A 113 5.36 18.21 -1.38
CA LYS A 113 6.02 19.52 -1.52
C LYS A 113 5.01 20.62 -1.81
N GLN A 114 5.36 21.86 -1.44
CA GLN A 114 4.46 23.01 -1.57
C GLN A 114 4.03 23.31 -3.01
N ASP A 115 4.90 23.02 -3.98
CA ASP A 115 4.64 23.16 -5.43
C ASP A 115 3.58 22.17 -5.92
N VAL A 116 3.62 20.92 -5.46
CA VAL A 116 2.57 19.91 -5.70
C VAL A 116 1.24 20.35 -5.08
N ILE A 117 1.27 20.82 -3.83
CA ILE A 117 0.07 21.35 -3.16
C ILE A 117 -0.52 22.52 -3.96
N GLU A 118 0.35 23.40 -4.48
CA GLU A 118 -0.07 24.54 -5.27
C GLU A 118 -0.63 24.13 -6.63
N ALA A 119 -0.05 23.10 -7.27
CA ALA A 119 -0.56 22.51 -8.51
C ALA A 119 -1.95 21.88 -8.33
N LEU A 120 -2.16 21.13 -7.25
CA LEU A 120 -3.46 20.53 -6.90
C LEU A 120 -4.52 21.61 -6.59
N LYS A 121 -4.12 22.68 -5.89
CA LYS A 121 -5.01 23.85 -5.65
C LYS A 121 -5.37 24.57 -6.96
N LYS A 122 -4.46 24.62 -7.92
CA LYS A 122 -4.65 25.24 -9.24
C LYS A 122 -5.49 24.37 -10.18
N SER A 123 -5.50 23.04 -10.02
CA SER A 123 -6.29 22.12 -10.86
C SER A 123 -7.78 22.07 -10.52
N GLY A 124 -8.24 22.83 -9.51
CA GLY A 124 -9.64 23.23 -9.39
C GLY A 124 -10.55 22.34 -8.54
N ASP A 125 -10.08 21.21 -8.02
CA ASP A 125 -10.89 20.32 -7.17
C ASP A 125 -10.76 20.63 -5.67
N ASN A 126 -11.24 21.82 -5.28
CA ASN A 126 -11.44 22.19 -3.87
C ASN A 126 -12.58 21.42 -3.17
N LYS A 127 -13.06 20.32 -3.74
CA LYS A 127 -14.14 19.50 -3.20
C LYS A 127 -13.61 18.12 -2.73
N SER A 128 -13.35 18.06 -1.43
CA SER A 128 -13.45 16.87 -0.56
C SER A 128 -12.18 16.03 -0.29
N GLY A 129 -11.14 16.06 -1.11
CA GLY A 129 -9.92 15.24 -0.90
C GLY A 129 -8.79 15.93 -0.11
N ASP A 130 -8.47 17.18 -0.47
CA ASP A 130 -7.19 17.84 -0.15
C ASP A 130 -6.96 18.27 1.30
N LYS A 131 -8.02 18.50 2.07
CA LYS A 131 -7.88 18.89 3.49
C LYS A 131 -7.36 17.72 4.32
N ASN A 132 -7.84 16.51 4.04
CA ASN A 132 -7.56 15.34 4.86
C ASN A 132 -6.09 14.88 4.81
N ILE A 133 -5.42 14.97 3.65
CA ILE A 133 -4.04 14.49 3.51
C ILE A 133 -3.04 15.41 4.22
N ASN A 134 -3.19 16.73 4.04
CA ASN A 134 -2.35 17.72 4.72
C ASN A 134 -2.59 17.65 6.25
N ASP A 135 -3.84 17.54 6.68
CA ASP A 135 -4.19 17.37 8.10
C ASP A 135 -3.56 16.10 8.71
N ILE A 136 -3.49 15.00 7.95
CA ILE A 136 -2.82 13.76 8.40
C ILE A 136 -1.31 13.98 8.49
N SER A 137 -0.67 14.56 7.47
CA SER A 137 0.78 14.80 7.46
C SER A 137 1.21 15.71 8.61
N ASP A 138 0.46 16.77 8.88
CA ASP A 138 0.77 17.71 9.96
C ASP A 138 0.60 17.07 11.34
N LYS A 139 -0.42 16.23 11.54
CA LYS A 139 -0.57 15.44 12.79
C LYS A 139 0.56 14.44 12.99
N ILE A 140 1.03 13.82 11.90
CA ILE A 140 2.21 12.93 11.96
C ILE A 140 3.42 13.71 12.45
N LYS A 141 3.68 14.91 11.90
CA LYS A 141 4.78 15.77 12.35
C LYS A 141 4.63 16.13 13.83
N GLU A 142 3.44 16.54 14.27
CA GLU A 142 3.16 16.91 15.66
C GLU A 142 3.48 15.76 16.64
N ILE A 143 2.99 14.56 16.33
CA ILE A 143 3.18 13.37 17.17
C ILE A 143 4.63 12.88 17.17
N LEU A 144 5.37 13.03 16.07
CA LEU A 144 6.79 12.67 16.01
C LEU A 144 7.70 13.72 16.67
N ASN A 145 7.35 15.01 16.57
CA ASN A 145 8.11 16.09 17.17
C ASN A 145 7.92 16.16 18.69
N GLY A 146 6.77 15.70 19.19
CA GLY A 146 6.46 15.64 20.61
C GLY A 146 6.07 17.01 21.19
N ASP A 147 5.36 17.85 20.43
CA ASP A 147 5.00 19.22 20.83
C ASP A 147 4.02 19.33 22.02
N ASN A 148 3.65 18.20 22.64
CA ASN A 148 3.04 18.21 23.97
C ASN A 148 4.09 18.63 25.03
N LYS A 149 4.10 19.93 25.34
CA LYS A 149 4.98 20.68 26.26
C LYS A 149 5.14 20.17 27.71
N GLN A 150 4.86 18.91 28.04
CA GLN A 150 4.71 18.48 29.44
C GLN A 150 5.56 17.29 29.93
N GLN A 151 6.46 16.66 29.16
CA GLN A 151 7.31 15.60 29.75
C GLN A 151 8.77 15.59 29.27
N PRO A 152 9.73 15.19 30.14
CA PRO A 152 11.13 15.05 29.78
C PRO A 152 11.27 13.95 28.73
N ARG A 153 11.85 14.34 27.60
CA ARG A 153 11.97 13.56 26.36
C ARG A 153 12.87 12.34 26.56
N LYS A 154 12.39 11.14 26.21
CA LYS A 154 13.29 9.98 26.01
C LYS A 154 14.11 10.20 24.75
N GLU A 155 15.41 9.97 24.85
CA GLU A 155 16.46 10.29 23.87
C GLU A 155 16.34 9.50 22.53
N ASN A 156 15.42 8.53 22.44
CA ASN A 156 15.30 7.57 21.33
C ASN A 156 14.05 7.74 20.43
N SER A 157 13.28 8.82 20.58
CA SER A 157 12.12 9.06 19.70
C SER A 157 12.55 9.71 18.38
N VAL A 158 12.20 9.06 17.26
CA VAL A 158 12.40 9.56 15.89
C VAL A 158 11.65 10.88 15.74
N LYS A 159 12.35 11.92 15.27
CA LYS A 159 11.83 13.30 15.24
C LYS A 159 11.36 13.71 13.84
N ASP A 160 11.88 13.07 12.80
CA ASP A 160 11.58 13.42 11.41
C ASP A 160 10.67 12.35 10.77
N PRO A 161 9.54 12.75 10.14
CA PRO A 161 8.74 11.84 9.32
C PRO A 161 9.54 11.03 8.28
N LYS A 162 10.63 11.59 7.73
CA LYS A 162 11.49 10.85 6.79
C LYS A 162 12.26 9.72 7.49
N GLU A 163 12.80 9.98 8.68
CA GLU A 163 13.46 8.94 9.48
C GLU A 163 12.45 7.88 9.91
N TRP A 164 11.24 8.29 10.29
CA TRP A 164 10.16 7.39 10.68
C TRP A 164 9.76 6.49 9.51
N TRP A 165 9.58 7.08 8.32
CA TRP A 165 9.33 6.35 7.10
C TRP A 165 10.44 5.35 6.81
N ASN A 166 11.70 5.77 6.81
CA ASN A 166 12.84 4.89 6.56
C ASN A 166 12.89 3.69 7.53
N LYS A 167 12.48 3.89 8.78
CA LYS A 167 12.42 2.83 9.80
C LYS A 167 11.26 1.85 9.60
N HIS A 168 10.16 2.28 8.99
CA HIS A 168 8.91 1.51 8.97
C HIS A 168 8.41 1.12 7.57
N ALA A 169 8.97 1.67 6.49
CA ALA A 169 8.58 1.38 5.11
C ALA A 169 8.66 -0.12 4.78
N GLU A 170 9.69 -0.83 5.26
CA GLU A 170 9.78 -2.30 5.11
C GLU A 170 8.58 -2.99 5.74
N SER A 171 8.17 -2.58 6.94
CA SER A 171 7.02 -3.19 7.63
C SER A 171 5.70 -2.92 6.91
N ILE A 172 5.55 -1.74 6.31
CA ILE A 172 4.37 -1.39 5.50
C ILE A 172 4.33 -2.25 4.25
N TRP A 173 5.46 -2.35 3.53
CA TRP A 173 5.59 -3.22 2.35
C TRP A 173 5.31 -4.70 2.68
N ASN A 174 5.85 -5.20 3.80
CA ASN A 174 5.56 -6.57 4.26
C ASN A 174 4.06 -6.79 4.51
N GLY A 175 3.36 -5.78 5.04
CA GLY A 175 1.91 -5.78 5.18
C GLY A 175 1.17 -5.88 3.84
N MET A 176 1.64 -5.14 2.83
CA MET A 176 1.09 -5.20 1.47
C MET A 176 1.26 -6.59 0.84
N ILE A 177 2.44 -7.20 0.95
CA ILE A 177 2.69 -8.56 0.44
C ILE A 177 1.87 -9.60 1.22
N CYS A 178 1.77 -9.45 2.54
CA CYS A 178 0.94 -10.34 3.37
C CYS A 178 -0.53 -10.31 2.94
N ALA A 179 -1.06 -9.13 2.57
CA ALA A 179 -2.44 -8.97 2.11
C ALA A 179 -2.75 -9.82 0.87
N LEU A 180 -1.78 -10.04 -0.03
CA LEU A 180 -1.94 -10.90 -1.22
C LEU A 180 -2.16 -12.37 -0.89
N THR A 181 -1.84 -12.78 0.34
CA THR A 181 -2.08 -14.16 0.81
C THR A 181 -3.49 -14.37 1.32
N TYR A 182 -4.33 -13.33 1.40
CA TYR A 182 -5.71 -13.41 1.85
C TYR A 182 -6.67 -13.32 0.68
N GLU A 183 -7.78 -14.03 0.78
CA GLU A 183 -8.86 -14.04 -0.19
C GLU A 183 -10.22 -13.97 0.51
N ASP A 184 -11.18 -13.31 -0.12
CA ASP A 184 -12.58 -13.40 0.31
C ASP A 184 -13.23 -14.62 -0.34
N LYS A 185 -13.69 -15.56 0.49
CA LYS A 185 -14.40 -16.76 0.02
C LYS A 185 -15.91 -16.56 -0.08
N SER A 186 -16.42 -15.36 0.20
CA SER A 186 -17.84 -15.03 0.02
C SER A 186 -18.31 -15.19 -1.44
N GLU A 187 -17.41 -15.18 -2.42
CA GLU A 187 -17.71 -15.48 -3.83
C GLU A 187 -17.81 -16.99 -4.14
N ILE A 188 -17.24 -17.86 -3.29
CA ILE A 188 -17.17 -19.33 -3.50
C ILE A 188 -18.37 -20.04 -2.85
N GLU A 189 -18.88 -19.51 -1.74
CA GLU A 189 -20.09 -20.02 -1.09
C GLU A 189 -21.33 -19.42 -1.79
N ALA A 190 -21.97 -20.27 -2.61
CA ALA A 190 -23.19 -20.12 -3.40
C ALA A 190 -24.11 -18.91 -3.11
N LYS A 191 -24.74 -18.42 -4.20
CA LYS A 191 -25.94 -17.56 -4.20
C LYS A 191 -26.81 -17.75 -2.95
N PRO A 192 -27.26 -16.68 -2.29
CA PRO A 192 -28.03 -16.79 -1.06
C PRO A 192 -29.26 -17.66 -1.28
N THR A 193 -29.43 -18.67 -0.42
CA THR A 193 -30.73 -19.31 -0.24
C THR A 193 -31.64 -18.26 0.41
N GLU A 194 -32.84 -18.04 -0.12
CA GLU A 194 -33.79 -17.04 0.38
C GLU A 194 -33.97 -17.17 1.90
N GLY A 195 -33.46 -16.22 2.68
CA GLY A 195 -33.71 -16.14 4.13
C GLY A 195 -32.55 -15.63 4.99
N GLU A 196 -31.29 -15.75 4.57
CA GLU A 196 -30.14 -15.31 5.36
C GLU A 196 -29.79 -13.84 5.10
N LYS A 197 -30.24 -12.96 5.99
CA LYS A 197 -29.78 -11.58 6.06
C LYS A 197 -28.46 -11.54 6.82
N THR A 198 -27.34 -11.76 6.13
CA THR A 198 -26.02 -11.09 6.29
C THR A 198 -24.92 -11.97 5.66
N ASN A 199 -24.54 -11.68 4.42
CA ASN A 199 -23.28 -12.18 3.87
C ASN A 199 -22.15 -11.45 4.58
N THR A 200 -21.64 -12.03 5.67
CA THR A 200 -20.44 -11.50 6.33
C THR A 200 -19.24 -11.99 5.53
N PRO A 201 -18.42 -11.11 4.92
CA PRO A 201 -17.28 -11.55 4.11
C PRO A 201 -16.33 -12.38 4.97
N LYS A 202 -16.00 -13.59 4.47
CA LYS A 202 -15.14 -14.54 5.19
C LYS A 202 -13.77 -14.51 4.57
N ILE A 203 -12.94 -13.61 5.09
CA ILE A 203 -11.55 -13.48 4.71
C ILE A 203 -10.76 -14.67 5.26
N THR A 204 -10.07 -15.41 4.37
CA THR A 204 -9.22 -16.55 4.76
C THR A 204 -7.84 -16.42 4.15
N GLN A 205 -6.82 -16.92 4.85
CA GLN A 205 -5.47 -16.95 4.31
C GLN A 205 -5.29 -18.19 3.42
N ASN A 206 -4.85 -17.99 2.19
CA ASN A 206 -4.50 -19.04 1.25
C ASN A 206 -3.11 -19.61 1.60
N THR A 207 -3.06 -20.87 2.04
CA THR A 207 -1.83 -21.54 2.48
C THR A 207 -0.79 -21.66 1.36
N GLN A 208 -1.20 -21.85 0.12
CA GLN A 208 -0.28 -21.94 -1.02
C GLN A 208 0.41 -20.59 -1.24
N LEU A 209 -0.36 -19.50 -1.29
CA LEU A 209 0.17 -18.14 -1.44
C LEU A 209 1.07 -17.74 -0.27
N LYS A 210 0.67 -18.08 0.96
CA LYS A 210 1.49 -17.88 2.15
C LYS A 210 2.86 -18.54 2.00
N ASN A 211 2.89 -19.80 1.60
CA ASN A 211 4.15 -20.56 1.46
C ASN A 211 5.02 -20.09 0.28
N ALA A 212 4.37 -19.58 -0.78
CA ALA A 212 5.02 -19.06 -1.97
C ALA A 212 5.67 -17.68 -1.73
N LEU A 213 4.94 -16.78 -1.07
CA LEU A 213 5.33 -15.37 -0.92
C LEU A 213 6.01 -15.05 0.41
N LEU A 214 5.69 -15.73 1.50
CA LEU A 214 6.16 -15.37 2.84
C LEU A 214 7.23 -16.33 3.38
N ASP A 215 8.00 -15.82 4.35
CA ASP A 215 8.96 -16.59 5.13
C ASP A 215 8.25 -17.62 6.05
N THR A 216 9.05 -18.43 6.75
CA THR A 216 8.54 -19.48 7.63
C THR A 216 7.74 -18.93 8.82
N GLU A 217 7.99 -17.68 9.23
CA GLU A 217 7.21 -17.00 10.26
C GLU A 217 5.90 -16.41 9.73
N GLY A 218 5.76 -16.28 8.41
CA GLY A 218 4.61 -15.65 7.76
C GLY A 218 4.54 -14.15 7.97
N LYS A 219 5.68 -13.48 8.23
CA LYS A 219 5.72 -12.04 8.56
C LYS A 219 6.42 -11.19 7.50
N LYS A 220 7.31 -11.79 6.72
CA LYS A 220 8.10 -11.09 5.71
C LYS A 220 8.04 -11.80 4.37
N PRO A 221 8.24 -11.10 3.26
CA PRO A 221 8.46 -11.73 1.97
C PRO A 221 9.63 -12.70 2.05
N LYS A 222 9.49 -13.83 1.38
CA LYS A 222 10.53 -14.86 1.30
C LYS A 222 11.71 -14.32 0.50
N THR A 223 12.91 -14.38 1.08
CA THR A 223 14.14 -14.10 0.33
C THR A 223 14.36 -15.18 -0.73
N LYS A 224 14.72 -14.77 -1.94
CA LYS A 224 15.03 -15.67 -3.05
C LYS A 224 16.48 -15.50 -3.46
N THR A 225 17.18 -16.62 -3.65
CA THR A 225 18.60 -16.67 -4.06
C THR A 225 18.80 -17.47 -5.35
N ASP A 226 17.72 -18.05 -5.87
CA ASP A 226 17.68 -18.95 -7.03
C ASP A 226 17.42 -18.22 -8.35
N GLY A 227 17.46 -16.88 -8.36
CA GLY A 227 17.14 -16.05 -9.53
C GLY A 227 15.64 -15.86 -9.78
N THR A 228 14.76 -16.38 -8.90
CA THR A 228 13.33 -16.04 -8.92
C THR A 228 13.07 -14.66 -8.30
N HIS A 229 11.85 -14.13 -8.48
CA HIS A 229 11.50 -12.80 -8.02
C HIS A 229 11.57 -12.68 -6.48
N ASP A 230 12.48 -11.83 -6.00
CA ASP A 230 12.61 -11.50 -4.57
C ASP A 230 11.79 -10.25 -4.25
N TYR A 231 10.73 -10.41 -3.45
CA TYR A 231 9.84 -9.32 -3.06
C TYR A 231 10.22 -8.67 -1.72
N THR A 232 11.40 -8.95 -1.17
CA THR A 232 11.87 -8.23 0.02
C THR A 232 12.07 -6.75 -0.31
N TYR A 233 11.76 -5.88 0.65
CA TYR A 233 11.75 -4.43 0.46
C TYR A 233 13.04 -3.87 -0.15
N GLU A 234 14.19 -4.43 0.21
CA GLU A 234 15.51 -3.97 -0.25
C GLU A 234 15.86 -4.45 -1.67
N LYS A 235 15.29 -5.57 -2.13
CA LYS A 235 15.70 -6.25 -3.36
C LYS A 235 14.69 -6.17 -4.49
N VAL A 236 13.41 -5.93 -4.17
CA VAL A 236 12.36 -5.87 -5.16
C VAL A 236 12.57 -4.69 -6.10
N VAL A 237 12.49 -4.96 -7.41
CA VAL A 237 12.71 -4.00 -8.48
C VAL A 237 11.54 -4.02 -9.46
N LEU A 238 11.22 -2.88 -10.05
CA LEU A 238 10.41 -2.81 -11.25
C LEU A 238 11.32 -2.86 -12.47
N LYS A 239 10.99 -3.75 -13.41
CA LYS A 239 11.54 -3.71 -14.76
C LYS A 239 10.81 -2.59 -15.52
N GLU A 240 11.55 -1.70 -16.16
CA GLU A 240 10.95 -0.75 -17.11
C GLU A 240 10.92 -1.41 -18.49
N GLU A 241 9.72 -1.54 -19.07
CA GLU A 241 9.60 -2.01 -20.45
C GLU A 241 9.90 -0.85 -21.40
N VAL A 242 10.86 -1.07 -22.30
CA VAL A 242 11.31 -0.09 -23.30
C VAL A 242 10.32 -0.06 -24.47
N ASN A 243 9.05 0.28 -24.24
CA ASN A 243 8.07 0.41 -25.32
C ASN A 243 7.18 1.64 -25.13
N GLY A 244 7.74 2.82 -25.44
CA GLY A 244 6.97 4.06 -25.52
C GLY A 244 7.81 5.32 -25.59
N ALA A 245 8.23 5.69 -26.80
CA ALA A 245 8.78 7.00 -27.22
C ALA A 245 10.06 7.55 -26.54
N LYS A 246 11.16 7.52 -27.33
CA LYS A 246 12.44 8.26 -27.26
C LYS A 246 12.72 9.15 -26.03
N SER A 247 13.71 8.73 -25.24
CA SER A 247 14.84 9.60 -24.88
C SER A 247 16.14 8.81 -24.93
N ALA A 248 17.16 9.40 -25.55
CA ALA A 248 18.47 8.80 -25.69
C ALA A 248 19.14 8.66 -24.31
N SER A 249 19.74 7.49 -24.06
CA SER A 249 20.42 7.08 -22.82
C SER A 249 19.52 6.58 -21.67
N ALA A 250 18.70 5.57 -21.93
CA ALA A 250 18.19 4.70 -20.86
C ALA A 250 18.85 3.32 -21.00
N SER A 251 19.92 3.10 -20.21
CA SER A 251 20.28 1.74 -19.80
C SER A 251 19.00 1.13 -19.20
N GLY A 252 18.69 -0.13 -19.50
CA GLY A 252 17.53 -0.85 -18.95
C GLY A 252 17.68 -1.06 -17.43
N GLU A 253 17.64 0.02 -16.68
CA GLU A 253 17.90 0.06 -15.24
C GLU A 253 16.62 -0.32 -14.51
N ASN A 254 16.63 -1.55 -13.98
CA ASN A 254 15.67 -1.98 -12.98
C ASN A 254 15.63 -0.96 -11.84
N THR A 255 14.44 -0.46 -11.50
CA THR A 255 14.29 0.52 -10.42
C THR A 255 13.95 -0.20 -9.10
N PRO A 256 14.82 -0.16 -8.08
CA PRO A 256 14.51 -0.67 -6.74
C PRO A 256 13.39 0.10 -6.07
N LEU A 257 12.54 -0.60 -5.30
CA LEU A 257 11.45 0.01 -4.54
C LEU A 257 11.92 1.16 -3.63
N THR A 258 13.05 0.94 -2.96
CA THR A 258 13.67 1.92 -2.04
C THR A 258 14.06 3.24 -2.71
N GLN A 259 14.30 3.21 -4.02
CA GLN A 259 14.56 4.40 -4.84
C GLN A 259 13.27 4.92 -5.47
N PHE A 260 12.40 4.02 -5.96
CA PHE A 260 11.14 4.37 -6.60
C PHE A 260 10.28 5.27 -5.70
N VAL A 261 10.05 4.86 -4.45
CA VAL A 261 9.17 5.61 -3.52
C VAL A 261 9.70 7.01 -3.21
N LYS A 262 10.98 7.29 -3.45
CA LYS A 262 11.57 8.62 -3.22
C LYS A 262 11.40 9.56 -4.41
N ARG A 263 10.96 9.05 -5.56
CA ARG A 263 10.72 9.86 -6.76
C ARG A 263 9.59 10.86 -6.47
N PRO A 264 9.65 12.08 -7.03
CA PRO A 264 8.51 13.00 -6.95
C PRO A 264 7.26 12.32 -7.52
N PRO A 265 6.08 12.61 -6.97
CA PRO A 265 4.82 12.09 -7.50
C PRO A 265 4.64 12.55 -8.95
N TYR A 266 4.31 11.60 -9.83
CA TYR A 266 3.87 11.88 -11.19
C TYR A 266 2.35 12.06 -11.12
N PHE A 267 1.90 13.31 -11.21
CA PHE A 267 0.49 13.66 -11.40
C PHE A 267 0.18 13.88 -12.87
#